data_AF-A0A2J8VM00-F1
#
_entry.id   AF-A0A2J8VM00-F1
#
_cell.length_a   1.000
_cell.length_b   1.000
_cell.length_c   1.000
_cell.angle_alpha   90.00
_cell.angle_beta   90.00
_cell.angle_gamma   90.00
#
_symmetry.space_group_name_H-M   'P 1'
#
loop_
_entity.id
_entity.type
_entity.pdbx_description
1 polymer ?
#
loop_
_entity_poly.entity_id
_entity_poly.type
_entity_poly.pdbx_seq_one_letter_code
_entity_poly.pdbx_strand_id
1 'polypeptide(L)'
;EVMARDWETPESRGGATRGVTRRGGRGEIRKVVQSLEQTAREILTLLQGVHQGAGFQDIPKRCLKAREHFGTVKTHLTSLKTKFPAEQYYRFHEHWRFVLQRLVFLAAFVVYLETETLVTREAVTEILGIEPDREKGFHLDVEDYLSGVLILASELSRLSVNSVTAGDYSRPLHISTFINELDS
;
A
#
# COMPACT_ATOMS: atom_id res chain seq x y z
N GLU A 1 49.45 61.09 -20.43
CA GLU A 1 48.33 61.00 -19.46
C GLU A 1 48.24 59.57 -18.96
N VAL A 2 48.79 59.22 -17.79
CA VAL A 2 48.23 59.38 -16.43
C VAL A 2 46.89 58.64 -16.24
N MET A 3 47.05 57.41 -15.73
CA MET A 3 46.32 56.73 -14.64
C MET A 3 44.80 56.52 -14.69
N ALA A 4 44.47 55.22 -14.75
CA ALA A 4 43.67 54.44 -13.79
C ALA A 4 42.34 55.00 -13.29
N ARG A 5 41.28 54.20 -13.50
CA ARG A 5 40.32 53.87 -12.44
C ARG A 5 39.59 52.56 -12.72
N ASP A 6 39.71 51.70 -11.73
CA ASP A 6 39.11 50.40 -11.53
C ASP A 6 37.61 50.34 -11.83
N TRP A 7 37.19 49.29 -12.52
CA TRP A 7 35.88 48.68 -12.28
C TRP A 7 36.06 47.16 -12.26
N GLU A 8 36.51 46.64 -11.12
CA GLU A 8 36.24 45.26 -10.77
C GLU A 8 34.72 45.12 -10.59
N THR A 9 34.04 44.40 -11.48
CA THR A 9 32.71 43.86 -11.16
C THR A 9 32.82 42.53 -10.44
N PRO A 10 32.05 42.33 -9.36
CA PRO A 10 32.23 41.26 -8.41
C PRO A 10 31.62 39.93 -8.87
N GLU A 11 32.18 38.86 -8.31
CA GLU A 11 31.66 37.49 -8.24
C GLU A 11 30.13 37.36 -8.46
N SER A 12 29.75 36.73 -9.58
CA SER A 12 28.45 36.06 -9.68
C SER A 12 28.55 34.64 -9.10
N ARG A 13 28.81 34.56 -7.78
CA ARG A 13 28.33 33.43 -6.98
C ARG A 13 26.81 33.61 -6.81
N GLY A 14 26.03 32.60 -7.17
CA GLY A 14 24.66 32.52 -6.67
C GLY A 14 23.64 32.00 -7.65
N GLY A 15 23.79 30.74 -8.05
CA GLY A 15 22.76 30.03 -8.79
C GLY A 15 22.93 28.52 -8.74
N ALA A 16 23.55 28.01 -7.67
CA ALA A 16 23.43 26.59 -7.35
C ALA A 16 21.93 26.32 -7.20
N THR A 17 21.32 25.72 -8.23
CA THR A 17 20.08 24.97 -8.09
C THR A 17 20.32 24.05 -6.92
N ARG A 18 19.81 24.46 -5.74
CA ARG A 18 19.93 23.72 -4.50
C ARG A 18 19.56 22.31 -4.86
N GLY A 19 20.58 21.44 -4.87
CA GLY A 19 20.35 20.02 -4.97
C GLY A 19 19.28 19.73 -3.95
N VAL A 20 18.13 19.24 -4.41
CA VAL A 20 17.21 18.50 -3.56
C VAL A 20 18.12 17.50 -2.88
N THR A 21 18.42 17.78 -1.62
CA THR A 21 19.47 17.10 -0.89
C THR A 21 19.10 15.63 -0.98
N ARG A 22 19.95 14.80 -1.61
CA ARG A 22 19.68 13.37 -1.90
C ARG A 22 19.28 12.56 -0.65
N ARG A 23 19.43 13.15 0.55
CA ARG A 23 19.01 12.65 1.87
C ARG A 23 17.60 13.11 2.30
N GLY A 24 17.13 14.29 1.86
CA GLY A 24 15.83 14.86 2.23
C GLY A 24 14.64 14.10 1.64
N GLY A 25 14.70 13.75 0.34
CA GLY A 25 13.63 12.96 -0.30
C GLY A 25 13.42 11.58 0.33
N ARG A 26 14.51 10.89 0.71
CA ARG A 26 14.44 9.60 1.41
C ARG A 26 13.83 9.69 2.80
N GLY A 27 14.16 10.75 3.55
CA GLY A 27 13.58 10.99 4.87
C GLY A 27 12.08 11.25 4.81
N GLU A 28 11.64 12.03 3.82
CA GLU A 28 10.21 12.32 3.61
C GLU A 28 9.44 11.09 3.15
N ILE A 29 9.98 10.30 2.22
CA ILE A 29 9.40 9.00 1.81
C ILE A 29 9.23 8.10 3.04
N ARG A 30 10.27 7.97 3.87
CA ARG A 30 10.22 7.12 5.06
C ARG A 30 9.11 7.53 6.04
N LYS A 31 8.90 8.83 6.25
CA LYS A 31 7.80 9.32 7.11
C LYS A 31 6.44 8.90 6.56
N VAL A 32 6.20 9.08 5.26
CA VAL A 32 4.93 8.67 4.64
C VAL A 32 4.73 7.16 4.71
N VAL A 33 5.79 6.39 4.45
CA VAL A 33 5.77 4.92 4.61
C VAL A 33 5.43 4.51 6.04
N GLN A 34 5.99 5.15 7.06
CA GLN A 34 5.66 4.86 8.46
C GLN A 34 4.19 5.13 8.78
N SER A 35 3.62 6.21 8.24
CA SER A 35 2.18 6.48 8.36
C SER A 35 1.33 5.43 7.65
N LEU A 36 1.73 4.99 6.45
CA LEU A 36 1.07 3.89 5.74
C LEU A 36 1.12 2.58 6.52
N GLU A 37 2.28 2.24 7.10
CA GLU A 37 2.44 1.05 7.92
C GLU A 37 1.57 1.10 9.17
N GLN A 38 1.43 2.27 9.78
CA GLN A 38 0.56 2.47 10.93
C GLN A 38 -0.91 2.21 10.56
N THR A 39 -1.40 2.82 9.48
CA THR A 39 -2.77 2.57 9.00
C THR A 39 -2.96 1.10 8.58
N ALA A 40 -1.96 0.47 7.96
CA ALA A 40 -2.02 -0.95 7.63
C ALA A 40 -2.07 -1.86 8.88
N ARG A 41 -1.43 -1.48 9.99
CA ARG A 41 -1.54 -2.19 11.27
C ARG A 41 -2.93 -2.03 11.90
N GLU A 42 -3.53 -0.86 11.78
CA GLU A 42 -4.89 -0.59 12.27
C GLU A 42 -5.92 -1.43 11.49
N ILE A 43 -5.86 -1.41 10.15
CA ILE A 43 -6.73 -2.24 9.30
C ILE A 43 -6.53 -3.72 9.63
N LEU A 44 -5.28 -4.19 9.75
CA LEU A 44 -5.02 -5.59 10.10
C LEU A 44 -5.65 -5.96 11.45
N THR A 45 -5.46 -5.15 12.49
CA THR A 45 -6.02 -5.41 13.82
C THR A 45 -7.54 -5.48 13.78
N LEU A 46 -8.17 -4.62 12.97
CA LEU A 46 -9.61 -4.59 12.78
C LEU A 46 -10.14 -5.85 12.10
N LEU A 47 -9.47 -6.27 11.02
CA LEU A 47 -9.84 -7.46 10.25
C LEU A 47 -9.51 -8.75 11.01
N GLN A 48 -8.42 -8.80 11.78
CA GLN A 48 -8.08 -9.97 12.61
C GLN A 48 -9.15 -10.30 13.66
N GLY A 49 -10.01 -9.35 14.02
CA GLY A 49 -11.14 -9.61 14.89
C GLY A 49 -12.19 -10.58 14.29
N VAL A 50 -12.16 -10.86 12.99
CA VAL A 50 -13.03 -11.89 12.37
C VAL A 50 -12.68 -13.31 12.79
N HIS A 51 -11.47 -13.54 13.32
CA HIS A 51 -11.04 -14.85 13.84
C HIS A 51 -11.63 -15.19 15.22
N GLN A 52 -12.28 -14.23 15.89
CA GLN A 52 -12.91 -14.45 17.19
C GLN A 52 -14.33 -15.02 17.01
N GLY A 53 -14.80 -15.88 17.92
CA GLY A 53 -16.04 -16.66 17.74
C GLY A 53 -17.32 -15.83 17.51
N ALA A 54 -17.41 -14.59 18.02
CA ALA A 54 -18.51 -13.66 17.73
C ALA A 54 -18.24 -12.69 16.55
N GLY A 55 -17.02 -12.73 16.00
CA GLY A 55 -16.52 -11.78 14.98
C GLY A 55 -17.21 -11.88 13.63
N PHE A 56 -17.89 -12.98 13.34
CA PHE A 56 -18.56 -13.24 12.06
C PHE A 56 -19.80 -12.38 11.82
N GLN A 57 -20.55 -12.04 12.87
CA GLN A 57 -21.71 -11.15 12.75
C GLN A 57 -21.30 -9.71 12.44
N ASP A 58 -20.07 -9.33 12.80
CA ASP A 58 -19.52 -8.00 12.59
C ASP A 58 -18.73 -7.84 11.28
N ILE A 59 -18.65 -8.86 10.42
CA ILE A 59 -17.85 -8.81 9.18
C ILE A 59 -18.21 -7.58 8.33
N PRO A 60 -19.48 -7.30 7.99
CA PRO A 60 -19.81 -6.14 7.14
C PRO A 60 -19.40 -4.81 7.78
N LYS A 61 -19.58 -4.68 9.11
CA LYS A 61 -19.22 -3.49 9.87
C LYS A 61 -17.69 -3.30 9.93
N ARG A 62 -16.94 -4.39 10.01
CA ARG A 62 -15.47 -4.37 9.97
C ARG A 62 -14.99 -3.99 8.56
N CYS A 63 -15.56 -4.57 7.52
CA CYS A 63 -15.21 -4.22 6.13
C CYS A 63 -15.46 -2.74 5.83
N LEU A 64 -16.58 -2.19 6.29
CA LEU A 64 -16.89 -0.76 6.14
C LEU A 64 -15.81 0.11 6.80
N LYS A 65 -15.45 -0.17 8.06
CA LYS A 65 -14.39 0.56 8.76
C LYS A 65 -13.02 0.40 8.10
N ALA A 66 -12.70 -0.79 7.60
CA ALA A 66 -11.47 -1.02 6.84
C ALA A 66 -11.45 -0.13 5.57
N ARG A 67 -12.57 -0.01 4.86
CA ARG A 67 -12.72 0.89 3.70
C ARG A 67 -12.55 2.37 4.06
N GLU A 68 -13.03 2.81 5.23
CA GLU A 68 -12.75 4.17 5.74
C GLU A 68 -11.24 4.40 5.92
N HIS A 69 -10.53 3.44 6.54
CA HIS A 69 -9.07 3.51 6.68
C HIS A 69 -8.34 3.47 5.33
N PHE A 70 -8.86 2.77 4.31
CA PHE A 70 -8.31 2.83 2.95
C PHE A 70 -8.42 4.24 2.33
N GLY A 71 -9.41 5.05 2.72
CA GLY A 71 -9.46 6.48 2.35
C GLY A 71 -8.24 7.26 2.86
N THR A 72 -7.79 6.98 4.09
CA THR A 72 -6.56 7.54 4.66
C THR A 72 -5.32 7.02 3.92
N VAL A 73 -5.28 5.73 3.59
CA VAL A 73 -4.20 5.14 2.77
C VAL A 73 -4.08 5.83 1.43
N LYS A 74 -5.19 6.08 0.73
CA LYS A 74 -5.23 6.81 -0.55
C LYS A 74 -4.63 8.22 -0.44
N THR A 75 -4.93 8.92 0.66
CA THR A 75 -4.37 10.25 0.94
C THR A 75 -2.86 10.18 1.14
N HIS A 76 -2.37 9.20 1.91
CA HIS A 76 -0.93 8.98 2.12
C HIS A 76 -0.20 8.58 0.83
N LEU A 77 -0.79 7.70 0.00
CA LEU A 77 -0.21 7.30 -1.29
C LEU A 77 -0.17 8.45 -2.30
N THR A 78 -1.22 9.30 -2.32
CA THR A 78 -1.23 10.52 -3.13
C THR A 78 -0.11 11.46 -2.70
N SER A 79 0.09 11.64 -1.38
CA SER A 79 1.21 12.40 -0.84
C SER A 79 2.55 11.79 -1.24
N LEU A 80 2.70 10.46 -1.18
CA LEU A 80 3.91 9.74 -1.56
C LEU A 80 4.31 10.01 -3.02
N LYS A 81 3.34 9.99 -3.95
CA LYS A 81 3.55 10.28 -5.38
C LYS A 81 4.20 11.65 -5.63
N THR A 82 3.96 12.64 -4.75
CA THR A 82 4.56 13.99 -4.88
C THR A 82 6.01 14.09 -4.39
N LYS A 83 6.52 13.07 -3.68
CA LYS A 83 7.83 13.12 -3.00
C LYS A 83 9.00 12.63 -3.86
N PHE A 84 8.73 12.02 -5.01
CA PHE A 84 9.77 11.52 -5.92
C PHE A 84 9.36 11.74 -7.39
N PRO A 85 10.32 11.97 -8.31
CA PRO A 85 10.03 12.01 -9.75
C PRO A 85 9.58 10.64 -10.26
N ALA A 86 8.62 10.58 -11.18
CA ALA A 86 8.08 9.33 -11.72
C ALA A 86 9.16 8.37 -12.26
N GLU A 87 10.22 8.91 -12.88
CA GLU A 87 11.37 8.17 -13.41
C GLU A 87 12.19 7.43 -12.33
N GLN A 88 12.04 7.80 -11.06
CA GLN A 88 12.76 7.20 -9.94
C GLN A 88 11.91 6.22 -9.13
N TYR A 89 10.79 5.74 -9.68
CA TYR A 89 9.91 4.77 -9.03
C TYR A 89 10.69 3.54 -8.51
N TYR A 90 11.38 2.81 -9.40
CA TYR A 90 12.14 1.61 -9.03
C TYR A 90 13.33 1.89 -8.10
N ARG A 91 13.84 3.12 -8.08
CA ARG A 91 14.93 3.52 -7.17
C ARG A 91 14.49 3.54 -5.71
N PHE A 92 13.24 3.92 -5.46
CA PHE A 92 12.70 4.04 -4.11
C PHE A 92 11.68 2.96 -3.76
N HIS A 93 11.30 2.11 -4.71
CA HIS A 93 10.33 1.02 -4.56
C HIS A 93 10.55 0.17 -3.29
N GLU A 94 11.79 -0.22 -3.01
CA GLU A 94 12.17 -0.98 -1.80
C GLU A 94 11.74 -0.32 -0.48
N HIS A 95 11.51 0.99 -0.43
CA HIS A 95 11.07 1.68 0.78
C HIS A 95 9.60 1.40 1.10
N TRP A 96 8.74 1.24 0.09
CA TRP A 96 7.30 1.01 0.29
C TRP A 96 6.83 -0.37 -0.15
N ARG A 97 7.70 -1.18 -0.75
CA ARG A 97 7.42 -2.54 -1.21
C ARG A 97 6.68 -3.37 -0.15
N PHE A 98 7.23 -3.47 1.05
CA PHE A 98 6.64 -4.26 2.14
C PHE A 98 5.26 -3.76 2.58
N VAL A 99 5.09 -2.44 2.71
CA VAL A 99 3.79 -1.88 3.10
C VAL A 99 2.77 -2.01 1.98
N LEU A 100 3.19 -1.89 0.72
CA LEU A 100 2.32 -2.03 -0.44
C LEU A 100 1.78 -3.46 -0.57
N GLN A 101 2.65 -4.47 -0.46
CA GLN A 101 2.24 -5.88 -0.43
C GLN A 101 1.23 -6.17 0.68
N ARG A 102 1.46 -5.58 1.87
CA ARG A 102 0.53 -5.71 3.00
C ARG A 102 -0.80 -5.02 2.73
N LEU A 103 -0.81 -3.85 2.09
CA LEU A 103 -2.04 -3.16 1.70
C LEU A 103 -2.83 -3.93 0.64
N VAL A 104 -2.15 -4.55 -0.34
CA VAL A 104 -2.78 -5.46 -1.31
C VAL A 104 -3.46 -6.61 -0.57
N PHE A 105 -2.74 -7.28 0.33
CA PHE A 105 -3.30 -8.35 1.15
C PHE A 105 -4.57 -7.89 1.89
N LEU A 106 -4.52 -6.75 2.57
CA LEU A 106 -5.66 -6.23 3.32
C LEU A 106 -6.85 -5.90 2.41
N ALA A 107 -6.59 -5.34 1.23
CA ALA A 107 -7.64 -5.02 0.26
C ALA A 107 -8.29 -6.30 -0.27
N ALA A 108 -7.47 -7.30 -0.61
CA ALA A 108 -7.93 -8.62 -1.03
C ALA A 108 -8.72 -9.33 0.07
N PHE A 109 -8.30 -9.18 1.33
CA PHE A 109 -8.99 -9.77 2.47
C PHE A 109 -10.37 -9.14 2.71
N VAL A 110 -10.50 -7.82 2.59
CA VAL A 110 -11.80 -7.14 2.66
C VAL A 110 -12.74 -7.63 1.57
N VAL A 111 -12.28 -7.67 0.32
CA VAL A 111 -13.11 -8.14 -0.81
C VAL A 111 -13.51 -9.59 -0.61
N TYR A 112 -12.59 -10.46 -0.20
CA TYR A 112 -12.92 -11.85 0.11
C TYR A 112 -13.99 -11.97 1.22
N LEU A 113 -13.90 -11.17 2.28
CA LEU A 113 -14.90 -11.19 3.35
C LEU A 113 -16.28 -10.67 2.93
N GLU A 114 -16.35 -9.84 1.88
CA GLU A 114 -17.60 -9.27 1.36
C GLU A 114 -18.25 -10.14 0.27
N THR A 115 -17.45 -10.70 -0.65
CA THR A 115 -17.93 -11.36 -1.86
C THR A 115 -17.39 -12.78 -2.06
N GLU A 116 -16.43 -13.21 -1.25
CA GLU A 116 -15.74 -14.51 -1.36
C GLU A 116 -15.05 -14.72 -2.72
N THR A 117 -14.69 -13.63 -3.40
CA THR A 117 -14.00 -13.64 -4.70
C THR A 117 -12.60 -13.04 -4.64
N LEU A 118 -11.77 -13.36 -5.64
CA LEU A 118 -10.43 -12.79 -5.76
C LEU A 118 -10.55 -11.35 -6.25
N VAL A 119 -9.90 -10.42 -5.56
CA VAL A 119 -9.81 -9.04 -6.02
C VAL A 119 -8.90 -8.96 -7.23
N THR A 120 -9.35 -8.31 -8.30
CA THR A 120 -8.49 -8.04 -9.47
C THR A 120 -7.46 -6.98 -9.14
N ARG A 121 -6.33 -6.98 -9.86
CA ARG A 121 -5.28 -5.97 -9.67
C ARG A 121 -5.83 -4.55 -9.88
N GLU A 122 -6.72 -4.37 -10.84
CA GLU A 122 -7.38 -3.11 -11.18
C GLU A 122 -8.25 -2.61 -10.01
N ALA A 123 -9.03 -3.51 -9.41
CA ALA A 123 -9.83 -3.18 -8.23
C ALA A 123 -8.96 -2.80 -7.02
N VAL A 124 -7.81 -3.48 -6.82
CA VAL A 124 -6.85 -3.08 -5.76
C VAL A 124 -6.28 -1.69 -6.04
N THR A 125 -5.90 -1.39 -7.29
CA THR A 125 -5.42 -0.04 -7.63
C THR A 125 -6.47 1.04 -7.37
N GLU A 126 -7.74 0.75 -7.62
CA GLU A 126 -8.84 1.68 -7.33
C GLU A 126 -9.02 1.91 -5.81
N ILE A 127 -9.01 0.83 -5.02
CA ILE A 127 -9.12 0.89 -3.55
C ILE A 127 -7.96 1.71 -2.94
N LEU A 128 -6.74 1.50 -3.44
CA LEU A 128 -5.55 2.20 -2.96
C LEU A 128 -5.38 3.60 -3.58
N GLY A 129 -6.16 3.93 -4.62
CA GLY A 129 -6.02 5.19 -5.37
C GLY A 129 -4.70 5.31 -6.13
N ILE A 130 -4.22 4.20 -6.68
CA ILE A 130 -3.02 4.08 -7.50
C ILE A 130 -3.41 4.14 -8.97
N GLU A 131 -2.55 4.69 -9.82
CA GLU A 131 -2.79 4.71 -11.27
C GLU A 131 -2.62 3.30 -11.87
N PRO A 132 -3.50 2.85 -12.77
CA PRO A 132 -3.34 1.56 -13.45
C PRO A 132 -2.21 1.59 -14.48
N ASP A 133 -1.92 2.76 -15.06
CA ASP A 133 -0.91 2.95 -16.10
C ASP A 133 0.49 3.16 -15.51
N ARG A 134 1.44 2.30 -15.90
CA ARG A 134 2.87 2.44 -15.52
C ARG A 134 3.47 3.78 -15.96
N GLU A 135 3.01 4.32 -17.10
CA GLU A 135 3.52 5.57 -17.67
C GLU A 135 3.12 6.82 -16.88
N LYS A 136 2.04 6.76 -16.09
CA LYS A 136 1.58 7.86 -15.24
C LYS A 136 2.26 7.91 -13.87
N GLY A 137 3.24 7.04 -13.63
CA GLY A 137 4.12 7.05 -12.48
C GLY A 137 3.87 5.90 -11.50
N PHE A 138 3.44 6.23 -10.27
CA PHE A 138 3.24 5.26 -9.19
C PHE A 138 2.16 4.25 -9.57
N HIS A 139 2.55 2.99 -9.73
CA HIS A 139 1.70 1.88 -10.17
C HIS A 139 1.87 0.68 -9.24
N LEU A 140 0.92 -0.25 -9.27
CA LEU A 140 1.03 -1.52 -8.54
C LEU A 140 1.75 -2.55 -9.42
N ASP A 141 2.93 -3.00 -9.00
CA ASP A 141 3.65 -4.06 -9.71
C ASP A 141 2.95 -5.42 -9.52
N VAL A 142 3.08 -6.28 -10.53
CA VAL A 142 2.49 -7.62 -10.52
C VAL A 142 3.10 -8.45 -9.40
N GLU A 143 4.41 -8.32 -9.16
CA GLU A 143 5.11 -9.00 -8.06
C GLU A 143 4.54 -8.65 -6.69
N ASP A 144 4.21 -7.37 -6.48
CA ASP A 144 3.63 -6.91 -5.21
C ASP A 144 2.18 -7.36 -5.05
N TYR A 145 1.43 -7.38 -6.16
CA TYR A 145 0.07 -7.93 -6.18
C TYR A 145 0.07 -9.42 -5.80
N LEU A 146 0.88 -10.23 -6.48
CA LEU A 146 0.98 -11.68 -6.23
C LEU A 146 1.47 -11.96 -4.81
N SER A 147 2.46 -11.21 -4.32
CA SER A 147 2.94 -11.33 -2.94
C SER A 147 1.83 -11.06 -1.93
N GLY A 148 0.98 -10.06 -2.16
CA GLY A 148 -0.19 -9.78 -1.31
C GLY A 148 -1.23 -10.91 -1.34
N VAL A 149 -1.48 -11.52 -2.49
CA VAL A 149 -2.42 -12.64 -2.64
C VAL A 149 -1.90 -13.91 -1.93
N LEU A 150 -0.59 -14.18 -1.96
CA LEU A 150 0.00 -15.30 -1.21
C LEU A 150 -0.16 -15.13 0.32
N ILE A 151 -0.04 -13.89 0.81
CA ILE A 151 -0.30 -13.56 2.22
C ILE A 151 -1.78 -13.81 2.53
N LEU A 152 -2.71 -13.46 1.62
CA LEU A 152 -4.14 -13.75 1.79
C LEU A 152 -4.38 -15.25 1.96
N ALA A 153 -3.83 -16.11 1.10
CA ALA A 153 -4.03 -17.56 1.19
C ALA A 153 -3.60 -18.13 2.56
N SER A 154 -2.52 -17.61 3.12
CA SER A 154 -2.04 -17.96 4.46
C SER A 154 -3.04 -17.53 5.55
N GLU A 155 -3.62 -16.33 5.44
CA GLU A 155 -4.60 -15.83 6.39
C GLU A 155 -5.95 -16.57 6.30
N LEU A 156 -6.36 -16.95 5.09
CA LEU A 156 -7.57 -17.76 4.88
C LEU A 156 -7.43 -19.17 5.44
N SER A 157 -6.25 -19.77 5.34
CA SER A 157 -5.96 -21.06 5.98
C SER A 157 -6.18 -20.99 7.50
N ARG A 158 -5.74 -19.90 8.13
CA ARG A 158 -6.00 -19.65 9.55
C ARG A 158 -7.47 -19.38 9.84
N LEU A 159 -8.15 -18.60 8.98
CA LEU A 159 -9.58 -18.30 9.12
C LEU A 159 -10.43 -19.57 9.05
N SER A 160 -10.08 -20.51 8.16
CA SER A 160 -10.74 -21.80 8.02
C SER A 160 -10.74 -22.58 9.33
N VAL A 161 -9.58 -22.75 9.98
CA VAL A 161 -9.47 -23.44 11.27
C VAL A 161 -10.29 -22.75 12.37
N ASN A 162 -10.24 -21.42 12.41
CA ASN A 162 -10.98 -20.65 13.41
C ASN A 162 -12.50 -20.70 13.17
N SER A 163 -12.94 -20.76 11.91
CA SER A 163 -14.37 -20.88 11.57
C SER A 163 -14.95 -22.21 12.05
N VAL A 164 -14.22 -23.33 11.90
CA VAL A 164 -14.61 -24.63 12.46
C VAL A 164 -14.75 -24.56 13.98
N THR A 165 -13.78 -23.93 14.65
CA THR A 165 -13.78 -23.77 16.12
C THR A 165 -14.96 -22.93 16.62
N ALA A 166 -15.43 -22.00 15.79
CA ALA A 166 -16.59 -21.16 16.06
C ALA A 166 -17.93 -21.80 15.63
N GLY A 167 -17.91 -23.01 15.06
CA GLY A 167 -19.10 -23.74 14.63
C GLY A 167 -19.59 -23.42 13.22
N ASP A 168 -18.83 -22.67 12.42
CA ASP A 168 -19.09 -22.45 11.00
C ASP A 168 -18.33 -23.47 10.15
N TYR A 169 -19.06 -24.50 9.69
CA TYR A 169 -18.54 -25.55 8.82
C TYR A 169 -18.69 -25.26 7.33
N SER A 170 -19.37 -24.17 6.95
CA SER A 170 -19.56 -23.79 5.54
C SER A 170 -18.34 -23.06 4.98
N ARG A 171 -17.80 -22.12 5.73
CA ARG A 171 -16.67 -21.28 5.31
C ARG A 171 -15.39 -22.05 4.96
N PRO A 172 -14.97 -23.12 5.66
CA PRO A 172 -13.84 -23.95 5.24
C PRO A 172 -13.97 -24.50 3.83
N LEU A 173 -15.19 -24.85 3.40
CA LEU A 173 -15.45 -25.36 2.05
C LEU A 173 -15.24 -24.27 1.00
N HIS A 174 -15.78 -23.07 1.23
CA HIS A 174 -15.60 -21.93 0.34
C HIS A 174 -14.13 -21.49 0.28
N ILE A 175 -13.43 -21.48 1.41
CA ILE A 175 -11.98 -21.20 1.47
C ILE A 175 -11.20 -22.25 0.66
N SER A 176 -11.55 -23.53 0.77
CA SER A 176 -10.86 -24.59 0.02
C SER A 176 -11.04 -24.42 -1.48
N THR A 177 -12.26 -24.13 -1.95
CA THR A 177 -12.52 -23.87 -3.37
C THR A 177 -11.71 -22.67 -3.86
N PHE A 178 -11.73 -21.58 -3.10
CA PHE A 178 -10.99 -20.36 -3.42
C PHE A 178 -9.47 -20.57 -3.50
N ILE A 179 -8.88 -21.31 -2.56
CA ILE A 179 -7.43 -21.59 -2.57
C ILE A 179 -7.06 -22.48 -3.76
N ASN A 180 -7.91 -23.46 -4.14
CA ASN A 180 -7.68 -24.28 -5.32
C ASN A 180 -7.75 -23.46 -6.62
N GLU A 181 -8.66 -22.48 -6.70
CA GLU A 181 -8.73 -21.53 -7.83
C GLU A 181 -7.50 -20.63 -7.91
N LEU A 182 -6.84 -20.33 -6.79
CA LEU A 182 -5.58 -19.58 -6.76
C LEU A 182 -4.36 -20.41 -7.18
N ASP A 183 -4.39 -21.73 -6.94
CA ASP A 183 -3.29 -22.64 -7.26
C ASP A 183 -3.31 -23.16 -8.70
N SER A 184 -4.48 -23.09 -9.36
CA SER A 184 -4.71 -23.55 -10.74
C SER A 184 -4.22 -22.56 -11.79
#